data_AF-A0A8T0T8C4-F1
#
_entry.id   AF-A0A8T0T8C4-F1
#
_cell.length_a   1.000
_cell.length_b   1.000
_cell.length_c   1.000
_cell.angle_alpha   90.00
_cell.angle_beta   90.00
_cell.angle_gamma   90.00
#
_symmetry.space_group_name_H-M   'P 1'
#
loop_
_entity.id
_entity.type
_entity.pdbx_description
1 polymer ?
#
loop_
_entity_poly.entity_id
_entity_poly.type
_entity_poly.pdbx_seq_one_letter_code
_entity_poly.pdbx_strand_id
1 'polypeptide(L)'
;MKRWEKRCKRELFFDEEGNLLDEKPKDPMEVAMRKKISYSCNKFEYLIQLAKNSEQGMNFLYSSLPNLVEPLQKITPATRVEKQDEFESFLGSKIPNEVDIHPPNDIKSKERCKRIRKNKEKKAGSKGKSKQTCRKCKQVGDHDARNCPN
;
A
#
# COMPACT_ATOMS: atom_id res chain seq x y z
N MET A 1 17.01 21.54 6.00
CA MET A 1 16.04 20.43 5.84
C MET A 1 15.94 19.66 7.15
N LYS A 2 14.88 19.89 7.95
CA LYS A 2 14.65 19.13 9.18
C LYS A 2 14.02 17.79 8.82
N ARG A 3 14.74 16.75 9.20
CA ARG A 3 14.57 15.34 8.88
C ARG A 3 13.62 14.72 9.92
N TRP A 4 12.42 14.36 9.49
CA TRP A 4 11.50 13.37 10.10
C TRP A 4 11.29 13.48 11.63
N GLU A 5 10.35 14.31 12.07
CA GLU A 5 9.78 14.18 13.42
C GLU A 5 8.60 13.18 13.39
N LYS A 6 8.69 12.15 14.25
CA LYS A 6 7.71 11.05 14.41
C LYS A 6 6.37 11.47 15.06
N ARG A 7 6.01 12.74 14.98
CA ARG A 7 4.68 13.23 15.35
C ARG A 7 4.18 14.04 14.18
N CYS A 8 3.44 13.38 13.30
CA CYS A 8 2.62 14.06 12.30
C CYS A 8 1.50 14.76 13.08
N LYS A 9 1.79 15.96 13.62
CA LYS A 9 0.72 16.87 14.02
C LYS A 9 0.08 17.28 12.70
N ARG A 10 -1.17 16.87 12.48
CA ARG A 10 -1.96 17.37 11.34
C ARG A 10 -2.03 18.88 11.52
N GLU A 11 -1.23 19.60 10.74
CA GLU A 11 -1.21 21.05 10.74
C GLU A 11 -2.54 21.48 10.11
N LEU A 12 -3.30 22.29 10.84
CA LEU A 12 -4.55 22.86 10.36
C LEU A 12 -4.18 23.95 9.36
N PHE A 13 -4.44 23.73 8.08
CA PHE A 13 -4.21 24.69 7.01
C PHE A 13 -5.43 25.58 6.87
N PHE A 14 -5.26 26.90 6.83
CA PHE A 14 -6.33 27.86 6.62
C PHE A 14 -6.11 28.65 5.31
N ASP A 15 -7.18 29.13 4.66
CA ASP A 15 -7.10 30.09 3.55
C ASP A 15 -6.84 31.53 4.05
N GLU A 16 -6.67 32.48 3.13
CA GLU A 16 -6.41 33.89 3.46
C GLU A 16 -7.60 34.55 4.18
N GLU A 17 -8.78 33.97 4.06
CA GLU A 17 -10.02 34.36 4.73
C GLU A 17 -10.21 33.69 6.10
N GLY A 18 -9.31 32.80 6.52
CA GLY A 18 -9.32 32.13 7.83
C GLY A 18 -10.18 30.86 7.92
N ASN A 19 -10.61 30.29 6.79
CA ASN A 19 -11.35 29.04 6.73
C ASN A 19 -10.40 27.83 6.70
N LEU A 20 -10.72 26.78 7.46
CA LEU A 20 -9.91 25.55 7.53
C LEU A 20 -10.02 24.75 6.23
N LEU A 21 -8.91 24.60 5.51
CA LEU A 21 -8.80 23.94 4.20
C LEU A 21 -8.95 22.40 4.27
N ASP A 22 -8.68 21.77 5.42
CA ASP A 22 -8.62 20.30 5.55
C ASP A 22 -9.95 19.65 6.02
N GLU A 23 -10.96 20.46 6.37
CA GLU A 23 -12.34 19.99 6.49
C GLU A 23 -13.15 20.54 5.32
N LYS A 24 -13.38 19.70 4.29
CA LYS A 24 -14.52 19.94 3.40
C LYS A 24 -15.75 20.13 4.31
N PRO A 25 -16.44 21.29 4.28
CA PRO A 25 -17.63 21.47 5.06
C PRO A 25 -18.61 20.37 4.67
N LYS A 26 -19.01 19.53 5.64
CA LYS A 26 -20.03 18.51 5.40
C LYS A 26 -21.28 19.26 4.97
N ASP A 27 -21.69 19.00 3.74
CA ASP A 27 -22.90 19.59 3.17
C ASP A 27 -24.04 19.44 4.19
N PRO A 28 -24.71 20.54 4.60
CA PRO A 28 -25.84 20.47 5.52
C PRO A 28 -26.89 19.42 5.12
N MET A 29 -27.06 19.19 3.81
CA MET A 29 -27.95 18.16 3.28
C MET A 29 -27.46 16.74 3.61
N GLU A 30 -26.15 16.48 3.52
CA GLU A 30 -25.54 15.20 3.88
C GLU A 30 -25.70 14.90 5.38
N VAL A 31 -25.50 15.91 6.24
CA VAL A 31 -25.69 15.78 7.69
C VAL A 31 -27.16 15.47 8.04
N ALA A 32 -28.10 16.15 7.40
CA ALA A 32 -29.53 15.90 7.58
C ALA A 32 -29.92 14.48 7.15
N MET A 33 -29.38 14.00 6.02
CA MET A 33 -29.59 12.63 5.55
C MET A 33 -29.05 11.59 6.53
N ARG A 34 -27.83 11.77 7.05
CA ARG A 34 -27.23 10.89 8.07
C ARG A 34 -28.09 10.79 9.33
N LYS A 35 -28.69 11.91 9.78
CA LYS A 35 -29.62 11.92 10.92
C LYS A 35 -30.88 11.09 10.66
N LYS A 36 -31.47 11.24 9.46
CA LYS A 36 -32.65 10.45 9.05
C LYS A 36 -32.33 8.95 9.02
N ILE A 37 -31.18 8.57 8.46
CA ILE A 37 -30.72 7.17 8.44
C ILE A 37 -30.62 6.61 9.86
N SER A 38 -29.93 7.31 10.75
CA SER A 38 -29.77 6.89 12.14
C SER A 38 -31.12 6.70 12.85
N TYR A 39 -32.02 7.67 12.72
CA TYR A 39 -33.36 7.59 13.29
C TYR A 39 -34.13 6.37 12.76
N SER A 40 -34.16 6.17 11.44
CA SER A 40 -34.84 5.05 10.80
C SER A 40 -34.28 3.70 11.25
N CYS A 41 -32.95 3.53 11.25
CA CYS A 41 -32.31 2.29 11.71
C CYS A 41 -32.66 1.97 13.17
N ASN A 42 -32.58 2.96 14.06
CA ASN A 42 -32.93 2.78 15.47
C ASN A 42 -34.40 2.39 15.64
N LYS A 43 -35.30 2.96 14.83
CA LYS A 43 -36.72 2.65 14.88
C LYS A 43 -37.00 1.23 14.39
N PHE A 44 -36.36 0.78 13.32
CA PHE A 44 -36.50 -0.60 12.83
C PHE A 44 -35.97 -1.62 13.85
N GLU A 45 -34.80 -1.36 14.44
CA GLU A 45 -34.27 -2.20 15.51
C GLU A 45 -35.24 -2.28 16.70
N TYR A 46 -35.79 -1.14 17.12
CA TYR A 46 -36.79 -1.11 18.19
C TYR A 46 -38.03 -1.97 17.87
N LEU A 47 -38.54 -1.91 16.64
CA LEU A 47 -39.68 -2.73 16.23
C LEU A 47 -39.36 -4.23 16.27
N ILE A 48 -38.15 -4.62 15.86
CA ILE A 48 -37.69 -6.02 15.96
C ILE A 48 -37.60 -6.44 17.43
N GLN A 49 -37.01 -5.61 18.29
CA GLN A 49 -36.91 -5.90 19.73
C GLN A 49 -38.28 -6.04 20.40
N LEU A 50 -39.27 -5.28 19.95
CA LEU A 50 -40.65 -5.37 20.42
C LEU A 50 -41.34 -6.66 19.96
N ALA A 51 -41.15 -7.04 18.70
CA ALA A 51 -41.84 -8.16 18.08
C ALA A 51 -41.20 -9.52 18.36
N LYS A 52 -39.88 -9.60 18.63
CA LYS A 52 -39.08 -10.85 18.65
C LYS A 52 -39.62 -12.00 19.50
N ASN A 53 -40.39 -11.71 20.55
CA ASN A 53 -40.93 -12.72 21.48
C ASN A 53 -42.37 -13.15 21.12
N SER A 54 -42.96 -12.58 20.06
CA SER A 54 -44.32 -12.88 19.60
C SER A 54 -44.29 -13.30 18.14
N GLU A 55 -44.68 -14.54 17.88
CA GLU A 55 -44.78 -15.07 16.51
C GLU A 55 -45.74 -14.23 15.65
N GLN A 56 -46.90 -13.87 16.20
CA GLN A 56 -47.86 -13.00 15.52
C GLN A 56 -47.28 -11.61 15.26
N GLY A 57 -46.55 -11.04 16.23
CA GLY A 57 -45.89 -9.74 16.09
C GLY A 57 -44.81 -9.74 15.00
N MET A 58 -43.97 -10.77 14.95
CA MET A 58 -42.96 -10.93 13.91
C MET A 58 -43.56 -11.18 12.54
N ASN A 59 -44.62 -11.99 12.45
CA ASN A 59 -45.33 -12.23 11.20
C ASN A 59 -45.96 -10.93 10.66
N PHE A 60 -46.58 -10.14 11.53
CA PHE A 60 -47.12 -8.82 11.17
C PHE A 60 -46.01 -7.87 10.67
N LEU A 61 -44.88 -7.81 11.38
CA LEU A 61 -43.74 -6.98 11.00
C LEU A 61 -43.21 -7.41 9.63
N TYR A 62 -43.01 -8.71 9.41
CA TYR A 62 -42.56 -9.28 8.16
C TYR A 62 -43.52 -8.98 7.00
N SER A 63 -44.83 -9.21 7.19
CA SER A 63 -45.85 -8.94 6.16
C SER A 63 -45.99 -7.44 5.84
N SER A 64 -45.55 -6.56 6.74
CA SER A 64 -45.59 -5.11 6.53
C SER A 64 -44.40 -4.57 5.72
N LEU A 65 -43.29 -5.32 5.65
CA LEU A 65 -42.07 -4.87 4.95
C LEU A 65 -42.28 -4.59 3.45
N PRO A 66 -43.02 -5.42 2.68
CA PRO A 66 -43.26 -5.15 1.26
C PRO A 66 -43.86 -3.76 0.99
N ASN A 67 -44.75 -3.28 1.89
CA ASN A 67 -45.38 -1.96 1.78
C ASN A 67 -44.38 -0.79 1.88
N LEU A 68 -43.19 -1.03 2.47
CA LEU A 68 -42.11 -0.05 2.53
C LEU A 68 -41.12 -0.22 1.37
N VAL A 69 -40.85 -1.47 0.97
CA VAL A 69 -39.88 -1.78 -0.08
C VAL A 69 -40.36 -1.31 -1.45
N GLU A 70 -41.62 -1.58 -1.80
CA GLU A 70 -42.15 -1.26 -3.14
C GLU A 70 -42.09 0.25 -3.47
N PRO A 71 -42.52 1.18 -2.58
CA PRO A 71 -42.39 2.60 -2.85
C PRO A 71 -40.93 3.05 -2.94
N LEU A 72 -40.05 2.52 -2.08
CA LEU A 72 -38.63 2.91 -2.07
C LEU A 72 -37.90 2.48 -3.35
N GLN A 73 -38.26 1.33 -3.92
CA GLN A 73 -37.74 0.88 -5.22
C GLN A 73 -38.22 1.74 -6.40
N LYS A 74 -39.40 2.35 -6.30
CA LYS A 74 -39.92 3.28 -7.32
C LYS A 74 -39.25 4.67 -7.23
N ILE A 75 -38.97 5.12 -6.01
CA ILE A 75 -38.36 6.44 -5.75
C ILE A 75 -36.86 6.42 -6.02
N THR A 76 -36.19 5.33 -5.63
CA THR A 76 -34.75 5.18 -5.84
C THR A 76 -34.54 4.46 -7.16
N PRO A 77 -34.02 5.11 -8.22
CA PRO A 77 -33.63 4.35 -9.41
C PRO A 77 -32.68 3.24 -8.95
N ALA A 78 -32.85 2.04 -9.52
CA ALA A 78 -31.96 0.91 -9.30
C ALA A 78 -30.59 1.17 -9.93
N THR A 79 -29.99 2.31 -9.68
CA THR A 79 -28.57 2.54 -9.89
C THR A 79 -27.87 1.77 -8.78
N ARG A 80 -27.77 0.45 -8.98
CA ARG A 80 -26.61 -0.28 -8.48
C ARG A 80 -25.44 0.34 -9.24
N VAL A 81 -24.94 1.47 -8.74
CA VAL A 81 -23.59 1.90 -9.08
C VAL A 81 -22.75 0.80 -8.48
N GLU A 82 -22.34 -0.15 -9.32
CA GLU A 82 -21.34 -1.11 -8.88
C GLU A 82 -20.16 -0.28 -8.38
N LYS A 83 -19.53 -0.68 -7.27
CA LYS A 83 -18.35 0.05 -6.76
C LYS A 83 -17.34 0.30 -7.87
N GLN A 84 -17.27 -0.60 -8.83
CA GLN A 84 -16.47 -0.46 -10.03
C GLN A 84 -16.86 0.76 -10.89
N ASP A 85 -18.14 0.98 -11.18
CA ASP A 85 -18.61 2.19 -11.87
C ASP A 85 -18.26 3.48 -11.10
N GLU A 86 -18.33 3.45 -9.77
CA GLU A 86 -17.92 4.58 -8.93
C GLU A 86 -16.41 4.89 -9.07
N PHE A 87 -15.57 3.84 -9.05
CA PHE A 87 -14.13 3.97 -9.24
C PHE A 87 -13.77 4.40 -10.67
N GLU A 88 -14.39 3.81 -11.68
CA GLU A 88 -14.14 4.14 -13.09
C GLU A 88 -14.60 5.57 -13.42
N SER A 89 -15.71 6.02 -12.85
CA SER A 89 -16.18 7.40 -12.98
C SER A 89 -15.23 8.39 -12.30
N PHE A 90 -14.71 8.05 -11.11
CA PHE A 90 -13.75 8.89 -10.40
C PHE A 90 -12.40 8.99 -11.12
N LEU A 91 -11.90 7.87 -11.65
CA LEU A 91 -10.63 7.81 -12.39
C LEU A 91 -10.76 8.25 -13.85
N GLY A 92 -11.99 8.44 -14.34
CA GLY A 92 -12.30 8.82 -15.73
C GLY A 92 -11.88 7.76 -16.76
N SER A 93 -11.67 6.52 -16.34
CA SER A 93 -11.17 5.44 -17.18
C SER A 93 -11.73 4.10 -16.72
N LYS A 94 -12.07 3.25 -17.69
CA LYS A 94 -12.58 1.90 -17.43
C LYS A 94 -11.44 0.94 -17.18
N ILE A 95 -11.60 0.01 -16.24
CA ILE A 95 -10.58 -1.01 -15.99
C ILE A 95 -10.58 -1.97 -17.20
N PRO A 96 -9.44 -2.19 -17.88
CA PRO A 96 -9.37 -3.14 -18.98
C PRO A 96 -9.64 -4.58 -18.49
N ASN A 97 -10.50 -5.31 -19.19
CA ASN A 97 -10.78 -6.72 -18.89
C ASN A 97 -9.61 -7.65 -19.21
N GLU A 98 -8.72 -7.23 -20.09
CA GLU A 98 -7.55 -7.99 -20.53
C GLU A 98 -6.31 -7.12 -20.40
N VAL A 99 -5.30 -7.63 -19.70
CA VAL A 99 -4.01 -6.97 -19.51
C VAL A 99 -2.93 -7.96 -19.92
N ASP A 100 -2.21 -7.65 -21.00
CA ASP A 100 -1.03 -8.42 -21.39
C ASP A 100 0.16 -7.97 -20.54
N ILE A 101 0.54 -8.81 -19.57
CA ILE A 101 1.69 -8.55 -18.70
C ILE A 101 2.89 -9.28 -19.28
N HIS A 102 3.73 -8.54 -20.01
CA HIS A 102 4.99 -9.09 -20.47
C HIS A 102 5.97 -9.28 -19.29
N PRO A 103 6.66 -10.42 -19.22
CA PRO A 103 7.76 -10.60 -18.28
C PRO A 103 8.83 -9.53 -18.54
N PRO A 104 9.54 -9.03 -17.52
CA PRO A 104 10.62 -8.09 -17.72
C PRO A 104 11.69 -8.69 -18.64
N ASN A 105 11.79 -8.17 -19.87
CA ASN A 105 12.93 -8.45 -20.73
C ASN A 105 14.14 -7.73 -20.11
N ASP A 106 15.15 -8.51 -19.76
CA ASP A 106 16.41 -8.11 -19.13
C ASP A 106 16.35 -7.77 -17.63
N ILE A 107 16.35 -8.81 -16.80
CA ILE A 107 16.99 -8.70 -15.49
C ILE A 107 18.50 -8.55 -15.74
N LYS A 108 18.98 -7.30 -15.87
CA LYS A 108 20.39 -6.98 -15.67
C LYS A 108 20.69 -7.17 -14.19
N SER A 109 20.74 -8.42 -13.74
CA SER A 109 21.33 -8.73 -12.45
C SER A 109 22.72 -8.11 -12.49
N LYS A 110 23.03 -7.26 -11.51
CA LYS A 110 24.38 -6.72 -11.40
C LYS A 110 25.29 -7.94 -11.27
N GLU A 111 25.93 -8.35 -12.35
CA GLU A 111 27.02 -9.30 -12.30
C GLU A 111 27.94 -8.86 -11.18
N ARG A 112 28.53 -9.84 -10.47
CA ARG A 112 29.41 -9.63 -9.33
C ARG A 112 30.35 -8.45 -9.59
N CYS A 113 30.00 -7.27 -9.06
CA CYS A 113 30.78 -6.06 -9.29
C CYS A 113 32.21 -6.35 -8.84
N LYS A 114 33.15 -6.42 -9.79
CA LYS A 114 34.56 -6.58 -9.44
C LYS A 114 34.94 -5.39 -8.57
N ARG A 115 35.40 -5.67 -7.34
CA ARG A 115 35.81 -4.62 -6.40
C ARG A 115 36.81 -3.69 -7.08
N ILE A 116 36.49 -2.41 -7.13
CA ILE A 116 37.40 -1.38 -7.65
C ILE A 116 38.62 -1.32 -6.71
N ARG A 117 39.80 -1.68 -7.24
CA ARG A 117 41.06 -1.63 -6.48
C ARG A 117 41.47 -0.18 -6.22
N LYS A 118 41.83 0.15 -4.96
CA LYS A 118 42.40 1.45 -4.59
C LYS A 118 43.77 1.64 -5.25
N ASN A 119 44.17 2.90 -5.52
CA ASN A 119 45.47 3.21 -6.17
C ASN A 119 46.68 2.57 -5.48
N LYS A 120 46.66 2.40 -4.15
CA LYS A 120 47.72 1.73 -3.39
C LYS A 120 47.87 0.25 -3.75
N GLU A 121 46.77 -0.44 -4.07
CA GLU A 121 46.76 -1.84 -4.50
C GLU A 121 47.21 -2.01 -5.96
N LYS A 122 46.96 -1.01 -6.82
CA LYS A 122 47.46 -0.99 -8.21
C LYS A 122 48.99 -0.87 -8.25
N LYS A 123 49.58 -0.06 -7.36
CA LYS A 123 51.04 0.14 -7.25
C LYS A 123 51.80 -1.03 -6.61
N ALA A 124 51.11 -1.93 -5.92
CA ALA A 124 51.70 -3.12 -5.29
C ALA A 124 51.77 -4.33 -6.24
N GLY A 125 51.26 -4.21 -7.47
CA GLY A 125 51.09 -5.33 -8.40
C GLY A 125 52.33 -5.76 -9.19
N SER A 126 53.49 -5.09 -9.05
CA SER A 126 54.66 -5.39 -9.90
C SER A 126 56.03 -5.22 -9.24
N LYS A 127 56.14 -5.25 -7.91
CA LYS A 127 57.44 -5.53 -7.29
C LYS A 127 57.54 -7.05 -7.19
N GLY A 128 58.23 -7.65 -8.16
CA GLY A 128 58.56 -9.08 -8.15
C GLY A 128 59.04 -9.47 -6.75
N LYS A 129 58.53 -10.60 -6.24
CA LYS A 129 58.90 -11.11 -4.93
C LYS A 129 60.43 -11.11 -4.85
N SER A 130 61.01 -10.42 -3.87
CA SER A 130 62.45 -10.44 -3.66
C SER A 130 62.91 -11.89 -3.52
N LYS A 131 63.90 -12.31 -4.31
CA LYS A 131 64.47 -13.66 -4.20
C LYS A 131 64.87 -13.91 -2.75
N GLN A 132 64.42 -15.02 -2.20
CA GLN A 132 64.64 -15.38 -0.80
C GLN A 132 65.49 -16.65 -0.72
N THR A 133 66.30 -16.77 0.32
CA THR A 133 67.10 -17.98 0.55
C THR A 133 66.20 -19.07 1.12
N CYS A 134 66.05 -20.16 0.38
CA CYS A 134 65.30 -21.32 0.84
C CYS A 134 66.04 -22.01 2.00
N ARG A 135 65.38 -22.23 3.14
CA ARG A 135 66.02 -22.88 4.30
C ARG A 135 66.30 -24.37 4.10
N LYS A 136 65.62 -25.02 3.14
CA LYS A 136 65.72 -26.47 2.89
C LYS A 136 66.89 -26.81 1.96
N CYS A 137 67.04 -26.12 0.83
CA CYS A 137 68.15 -26.31 -0.11
C CYS A 137 69.27 -25.27 0.01
N LYS A 138 69.10 -24.24 0.86
CA LYS A 138 70.02 -23.11 1.07
C LYS A 138 70.31 -22.25 -0.16
N GLN A 139 69.55 -22.39 -1.24
CA GLN A 139 69.72 -21.58 -2.46
C GLN A 139 68.80 -20.35 -2.46
N VAL A 140 69.26 -19.26 -3.09
CA VAL A 140 68.50 -18.03 -3.27
C VAL A 140 67.71 -18.12 -4.57
N GLY A 141 66.38 -18.05 -4.47
CA GLY A 141 65.52 -18.13 -5.65
C GLY A 141 64.09 -17.66 -5.37
N ASP A 142 63.19 -17.95 -6.31
CA ASP A 142 61.78 -17.53 -6.23
C ASP A 142 60.92 -18.50 -5.39
N HIS A 143 61.55 -19.39 -4.62
CA HIS A 143 60.90 -20.36 -3.75
C HIS A 143 61.41 -20.27 -2.31
N ASP A 144 60.58 -20.70 -1.35
CA ASP A 144 61.00 -20.93 0.03
C ASP A 144 61.02 -22.43 0.36
N ALA A 145 61.26 -22.77 1.63
CA ALA A 145 61.30 -24.15 2.10
C ALA A 145 60.00 -24.94 1.88
N ARG A 146 58.85 -24.26 1.73
CA ARG A 146 57.54 -24.91 1.58
C ARG A 146 57.28 -25.31 0.13
N ASN A 147 57.82 -24.53 -0.80
CA ASN A 147 57.69 -24.74 -2.24
C ASN A 147 59.02 -25.18 -2.87
N CYS A 148 59.90 -25.81 -2.09
CA CYS A 148 61.21 -26.24 -2.58
C CYS A 148 61.07 -27.49 -3.47
N PRO A 149 61.65 -27.49 -4.68
CA PRO A 149 61.55 -28.64 -5.59
C PRO A 149 62.46 -29.82 -5.22
N ASN A 150 63.37 -29.63 -4.24
CA ASN A 150 64.18 -30.68 -3.61
C ASN A 150 63.55 -31.21 -2.31
#